data_AF-A0A3T0JQE7-F1
#
_entry.id   AF-A0A3T0JQE7-F1
#
_cell.length_a   1.000
_cell.length_b   1.000
_cell.length_c   1.000
_cell.angle_alpha   90.00
_cell.angle_beta   90.00
_cell.angle_gamma   90.00
#
_symmetry.space_group_name_H-M   'P 1'
#
loop_
_entity.id
_entity.type
_entity.pdbx_description
1 polymer ?
#
loop_
_entity_poly.entity_id
_entity_poly.type
_entity_poly.pdbx_seq_one_letter_code
_entity_poly.pdbx_strand_id
1 'polypeptide(L)'
;MRVARSLIVVALLPLFAACQLFDGARESASHVGQTRMQGQLTAADGKLVFQACGEQRQYVVNDIGGTSVLQEAATLADQQGKLFADVRGKIAGDRLDLTQLYRVERSGTACDDPNFKQLILRAAGHGPEWNVKVSGKGLVIDREGQPPLAVPYVEEQLGDGRFNLSSEANNQRIELWVAPQRCVDSSTGSVQHMSAELRIDGNVQRGCGYFGGSRND
;
A
#
# COMPACT_ATOMS: atom_id res chain seq x y z
N MET A 1 1.35 -72.29 15.33
CA MET A 1 0.41 -71.60 14.43
C MET A 1 0.52 -70.10 14.69
N ARG A 2 1.10 -69.37 13.72
CA ARG A 2 1.45 -67.95 13.79
C ARG A 2 0.54 -67.17 12.83
N VAL A 3 -0.56 -66.58 13.29
CA VAL A 3 -1.29 -65.53 12.55
C VAL A 3 -2.11 -64.74 13.57
N ALA A 4 -1.59 -63.63 14.10
CA ALA A 4 -2.40 -62.60 14.80
C ALA A 4 -1.54 -61.42 15.29
N ARG A 5 -0.71 -60.78 14.45
CA ARG A 5 0.00 -59.54 14.87
C ARG A 5 0.15 -58.45 13.80
N SER A 6 -0.57 -58.53 12.68
CA SER A 6 -0.35 -57.59 11.55
C SER A 6 -1.54 -56.70 11.19
N LEU A 7 -2.63 -56.66 11.98
CA LEU A 7 -3.85 -55.92 11.63
C LEU A 7 -4.09 -54.62 12.42
N ILE A 8 -3.18 -54.20 13.31
CA ILE A 8 -3.38 -52.99 14.13
C ILE A 8 -2.72 -51.73 13.53
N VAL A 9 -1.84 -51.88 12.53
CA VAL A 9 -1.06 -50.74 11.99
C VAL A 9 -1.79 -49.96 10.89
N VAL A 10 -2.89 -50.48 10.34
CA VAL A 10 -3.61 -49.82 9.21
C VAL A 10 -4.72 -48.87 9.66
N ALA A 11 -5.16 -48.92 10.92
CA ALA A 11 -6.32 -48.15 11.40
C ALA A 11 -6.01 -46.72 11.90
N LEU A 12 -4.74 -46.30 11.95
CA LEU A 12 -4.33 -44.99 12.51
C LEU A 12 -3.82 -43.99 11.46
N LEU A 13 -3.95 -44.32 10.17
CA LEU A 13 -3.51 -43.45 9.06
C LEU A 13 -4.42 -42.25 8.68
N PRO A 14 -5.66 -42.02 9.19
CA PRO A 14 -6.41 -40.84 8.77
C PRO A 14 -6.06 -39.58 9.59
N LEU A 15 -5.25 -39.67 10.65
CA LEU A 15 -4.99 -38.53 11.56
C LEU A 15 -3.93 -37.54 11.07
N PHE A 16 -3.23 -37.80 9.97
CA PHE A 16 -2.20 -36.89 9.42
C PHE A 16 -2.65 -36.13 8.16
N ALA A 17 -3.91 -36.29 7.71
CA ALA A 17 -4.40 -35.68 6.47
C ALA A 17 -5.20 -34.37 6.66
N ALA A 18 -5.31 -33.83 7.88
CA ALA A 18 -6.22 -32.70 8.16
C ALA A 18 -5.62 -31.29 7.99
N CYS A 19 -4.30 -31.14 7.73
CA CYS A 19 -3.68 -29.80 7.67
C CYS A 19 -3.61 -29.16 6.28
N GLN A 20 -4.11 -29.78 5.21
CA GLN A 20 -4.04 -29.20 3.85
C GLN A 20 -5.32 -28.49 3.38
N LEU A 21 -6.31 -28.32 4.25
CA LEU A 21 -7.61 -27.70 3.91
C LEU A 21 -7.71 -26.20 4.25
N PHE A 22 -6.61 -25.57 4.66
CA PHE A 22 -6.53 -24.13 4.94
C PHE A 22 -5.63 -23.35 3.97
N ASP A 23 -5.38 -23.88 2.77
CA ASP A 23 -5.00 -23.05 1.63
C ASP A 23 -6.30 -22.49 1.02
N GLY A 24 -6.96 -21.61 1.78
CA GLY A 24 -8.02 -20.78 1.21
C GLY A 24 -7.42 -20.06 0.02
N ALA A 25 -7.98 -20.30 -1.18
CA ALA A 25 -7.53 -19.66 -2.40
C ALA A 25 -7.28 -18.19 -2.11
N ARG A 26 -6.02 -17.74 -2.24
CA ARG A 26 -5.67 -16.33 -2.14
C ARG A 26 -6.56 -15.60 -3.14
N GLU A 27 -7.59 -14.91 -2.66
CA GLU A 27 -8.37 -13.98 -3.46
C GLU A 27 -7.39 -12.85 -3.83
N SER A 28 -6.62 -13.06 -4.90
CA SER A 28 -6.02 -11.92 -5.59
C SER A 28 -7.20 -11.09 -6.05
N ALA A 29 -7.41 -9.93 -5.42
CA ALA A 29 -8.48 -9.01 -5.80
C ALA A 29 -8.40 -8.81 -7.31
N SER A 30 -9.41 -9.31 -8.04
CA SER A 30 -9.41 -9.23 -9.49
C SER A 30 -9.61 -7.77 -9.87
N HIS A 31 -8.56 -7.12 -10.36
CA HIS A 31 -8.59 -5.72 -10.82
C HIS A 31 -9.20 -5.58 -12.22
N VAL A 32 -9.85 -6.62 -12.75
CA VAL A 32 -10.37 -6.66 -14.12
C VAL A 32 -11.40 -5.55 -14.34
N GLY A 33 -11.16 -4.71 -15.36
CA GLY A 33 -12.04 -3.59 -15.71
C GLY A 33 -11.95 -2.39 -14.76
N GLN A 34 -10.98 -2.39 -13.83
CA GLN A 34 -10.68 -1.26 -12.97
C GLN A 34 -9.46 -0.51 -13.50
N THR A 35 -9.41 0.80 -13.23
CA THR A 35 -8.26 1.66 -13.54
C THR A 35 -7.78 2.37 -12.28
N ARG A 36 -6.46 2.55 -12.19
CA ARG A 36 -5.83 3.36 -11.13
C ARG A 36 -5.61 4.78 -11.66
N MET A 37 -6.02 5.77 -10.90
CA MET A 37 -5.98 7.18 -11.27
C MET A 37 -5.51 8.03 -10.10
N GLN A 38 -4.74 9.06 -10.41
CA GLN A 38 -4.44 10.15 -9.49
C GLN A 38 -5.31 11.35 -9.84
N GLY A 39 -5.70 12.14 -8.85
CA GLY A 39 -6.58 13.27 -9.09
C GLY A 39 -6.89 14.08 -7.86
N GLN A 40 -7.79 15.04 -8.05
CA GLN A 40 -8.29 15.92 -7.03
C GLN A 40 -9.67 15.46 -6.54
N LEU A 41 -9.86 15.41 -5.23
CA LEU A 41 -11.14 15.24 -4.57
C LEU A 41 -11.67 16.61 -4.12
N THR A 42 -12.94 16.87 -4.38
CA THR A 42 -13.68 18.04 -3.90
C THR A 42 -15.05 17.67 -3.39
N ALA A 43 -15.58 18.42 -2.44
CA ALA A 43 -16.99 18.34 -2.06
C ALA A 43 -17.81 19.27 -2.96
N ALA A 44 -18.83 18.73 -3.64
CA ALA A 44 -19.78 19.48 -4.47
C ALA A 44 -21.19 18.91 -4.31
N ASP A 45 -22.18 19.76 -4.05
CA ASP A 45 -23.60 19.38 -3.88
C ASP A 45 -23.83 18.23 -2.88
N GLY A 46 -23.07 18.24 -1.77
CA GLY A 46 -23.14 17.20 -0.74
C GLY A 46 -22.54 15.84 -1.15
N LYS A 47 -21.85 15.78 -2.30
CA LYS A 47 -21.17 14.60 -2.82
C LYS A 47 -19.67 14.83 -2.90
N LEU A 48 -18.92 13.73 -2.88
CA LEU A 48 -17.49 13.74 -3.17
C LEU A 48 -17.31 13.57 -4.68
N VAL A 49 -16.53 14.45 -5.30
CA VAL A 49 -16.24 14.47 -6.73
C VAL A 49 -14.74 14.26 -6.94
N PHE A 50 -14.39 13.38 -7.87
CA PHE A 50 -13.02 13.10 -8.29
C PHE A 50 -12.75 13.64 -9.69
N GLN A 51 -11.68 14.41 -9.85
CA GLN A 51 -11.17 14.90 -11.12
C GLN A 51 -9.77 14.33 -11.36
N ALA A 52 -9.58 13.54 -12.42
CA ALA A 52 -8.27 12.96 -12.72
C ALA A 52 -7.22 14.05 -13.05
N CYS A 53 -5.96 13.83 -12.65
CA CYS A 53 -4.86 14.75 -12.94
C CYS A 53 -4.74 14.98 -14.46
N GLY A 54 -4.68 16.25 -14.88
CA GLY A 54 -4.54 16.63 -16.29
C GLY A 54 -5.83 16.50 -17.13
N GLU A 55 -6.94 16.07 -16.54
CA GLU A 55 -8.23 15.96 -17.22
C GLU A 55 -9.25 16.97 -16.67
N GLN A 56 -10.22 17.35 -17.51
CA GLN A 56 -11.35 18.19 -17.10
C GLN A 56 -12.55 17.38 -16.62
N ARG A 57 -12.56 16.06 -16.89
CA ARG A 57 -13.70 15.21 -16.58
C ARG A 57 -13.77 14.93 -15.08
N GLN A 58 -14.97 15.05 -14.54
CA GLN A 58 -15.28 14.83 -13.14
C GLN A 58 -16.17 13.60 -12.99
N TYR A 59 -15.99 12.90 -11.87
CA TYR A 59 -16.75 11.71 -11.53
C TYR A 59 -17.29 11.83 -10.11
N VAL A 60 -18.57 11.54 -9.92
CA VAL A 60 -19.13 11.38 -8.57
C VAL A 60 -18.55 10.11 -7.95
N VAL A 61 -17.97 10.22 -6.77
CA VAL A 61 -17.37 9.07 -6.07
C VAL A 61 -18.47 8.24 -5.41
N ASN A 62 -18.45 6.95 -5.70
CA ASN A 62 -19.27 5.93 -5.06
C ASN A 62 -18.35 4.90 -4.41
N ASP A 63 -18.24 4.93 -3.08
CA ASP A 63 -17.31 4.09 -2.32
C ASP A 63 -17.86 2.66 -2.14
N ILE A 64 -17.71 1.84 -3.17
CA ILE A 64 -18.15 0.43 -3.14
C ILE A 64 -17.13 -0.48 -2.44
N GLY A 65 -15.88 -0.02 -2.29
CA GLY A 65 -14.80 -0.74 -1.61
C GLY A 65 -14.77 -0.54 -0.09
N GLY A 66 -15.62 0.32 0.47
CA GLY A 66 -15.60 0.63 1.90
C GLY A 66 -14.30 1.33 2.34
N THR A 67 -13.70 2.14 1.46
CA THR A 67 -12.42 2.81 1.68
C THR A 67 -12.49 3.93 2.71
N SER A 68 -13.68 4.35 3.11
CA SER A 68 -13.93 5.48 4.02
C SER A 68 -13.44 6.82 3.47
N VAL A 69 -13.27 6.92 2.14
CA VAL A 69 -12.73 8.11 1.47
C VAL A 69 -13.45 9.40 1.84
N LEU A 70 -14.77 9.34 2.08
CA LEU A 70 -15.57 10.50 2.47
C LEU A 70 -15.17 11.01 3.86
N GLN A 71 -14.97 10.10 4.82
CA GLN A 71 -14.56 10.42 6.18
C GLN A 71 -13.12 10.96 6.19
N GLU A 72 -12.22 10.36 5.41
CA GLU A 72 -10.86 10.86 5.29
C GLU A 72 -10.83 12.26 4.66
N ALA A 73 -11.61 12.46 3.60
CA ALA A 73 -11.71 13.75 2.94
C ALA A 73 -12.27 14.83 3.88
N ALA A 74 -13.31 14.50 4.66
CA ALA A 74 -13.89 15.43 5.63
C ALA A 74 -12.89 15.82 6.75
N THR A 75 -12.03 14.88 7.16
CA THR A 75 -11.01 15.13 8.19
C THR A 75 -9.85 15.98 7.67
N LEU A 76 -9.47 15.78 6.40
CA LEU A 76 -8.33 16.46 5.78
C LEU A 76 -8.68 17.81 5.16
N ALA A 77 -9.92 18.03 4.73
CA ALA A 77 -10.32 19.26 4.04
C ALA A 77 -10.00 20.52 4.88
N ASP A 78 -9.30 21.47 4.28
CA ASP A 78 -9.21 22.85 4.77
C ASP A 78 -10.25 23.74 4.07
N GLN A 79 -10.11 25.06 4.25
CA GLN A 79 -10.95 26.07 3.62
C GLN A 79 -11.02 25.95 2.09
N GLN A 80 -10.02 25.37 1.43
CA GLN A 80 -10.01 25.21 -0.03
C GLN A 80 -10.80 23.99 -0.48
N GLY A 81 -11.07 23.03 0.43
CA GLY A 81 -11.91 21.86 0.17
C GLY A 81 -11.39 20.93 -0.92
N LYS A 82 -10.09 21.01 -1.23
CA LYS A 82 -9.42 20.30 -2.33
C LYS A 82 -8.37 19.36 -1.78
N LEU A 83 -8.47 18.07 -2.10
CA LEU A 83 -7.50 17.06 -1.68
C LEU A 83 -6.91 16.33 -2.88
N PHE A 84 -5.69 15.85 -2.75
CA PHE A 84 -5.13 14.90 -3.70
C PHE A 84 -5.56 13.49 -3.30
N ALA A 85 -5.85 12.63 -4.28
CA ALA A 85 -6.06 11.22 -4.07
C ALA A 85 -5.45 10.35 -5.17
N ASP A 86 -5.03 9.16 -4.77
CA ASP A 86 -4.64 8.06 -5.66
C ASP A 86 -5.58 6.89 -5.38
N VAL A 87 -6.35 6.50 -6.40
CA VAL A 87 -7.51 5.64 -6.26
C VAL A 87 -7.56 4.59 -7.35
N ARG A 88 -8.24 3.48 -7.09
CA ARG A 88 -8.63 2.50 -8.10
C ARG A 88 -10.12 2.26 -8.06
N GLY A 89 -10.70 2.18 -9.25
CA GLY A 89 -12.11 1.87 -9.40
C GLY A 89 -12.53 1.68 -10.85
N LYS A 90 -13.83 1.47 -11.04
CA LYS A 90 -14.45 1.37 -12.35
C LYS A 90 -15.19 2.66 -12.68
N ILE A 91 -14.98 3.18 -13.89
CA ILE A 91 -15.75 4.32 -14.39
C ILE A 91 -17.06 3.78 -15.00
N ALA A 92 -18.19 4.29 -14.50
CA ALA A 92 -19.53 3.98 -14.99
C ALA A 92 -20.27 5.28 -15.30
N GLY A 93 -20.17 5.75 -16.55
CA GLY A 93 -20.76 7.02 -16.97
C GLY A 93 -20.05 8.22 -16.33
N ASP A 94 -20.75 8.91 -15.43
CA ASP A 94 -20.28 10.06 -14.63
C ASP A 94 -19.90 9.66 -13.19
N ARG A 95 -19.85 8.35 -12.88
CA ARG A 95 -19.55 7.82 -11.56
C ARG A 95 -18.23 7.06 -11.54
N LEU A 96 -17.48 7.23 -10.45
CA LEU A 96 -16.33 6.39 -10.10
C LEU A 96 -16.76 5.43 -9.00
N ASP A 97 -16.92 4.15 -9.36
CA ASP A 97 -17.11 3.07 -8.40
C ASP A 97 -15.74 2.74 -7.79
N LEU A 98 -15.44 3.42 -6.67
CA LEU A 98 -14.17 3.36 -5.95
C LEU A 98 -14.08 2.05 -5.17
N THR A 99 -12.97 1.34 -5.37
CA THR A 99 -12.70 0.04 -4.75
C THR A 99 -11.47 0.05 -3.86
N GLN A 100 -10.49 0.91 -4.14
CA GLN A 100 -9.28 1.04 -3.34
C GLN A 100 -8.81 2.49 -3.30
N LEU A 101 -8.43 2.94 -2.11
CA LEU A 101 -7.81 4.23 -1.85
C LEU A 101 -6.36 3.98 -1.48
N TYR A 102 -5.41 4.32 -2.36
CA TYR A 102 -3.99 4.18 -2.08
C TYR A 102 -3.51 5.28 -1.14
N ARG A 103 -3.96 6.51 -1.39
CA ARG A 103 -3.71 7.65 -0.49
C ARG A 103 -4.66 8.80 -0.71
N VAL A 104 -4.84 9.59 0.34
CA VAL A 104 -5.46 10.91 0.32
C VAL A 104 -4.64 11.87 1.19
N GLU A 105 -4.35 13.04 0.64
CA GLU A 105 -3.54 14.07 1.29
C GLU A 105 -4.03 15.46 0.88
N ARG A 106 -3.59 16.50 1.60
CA ARG A 106 -3.89 17.88 1.22
C ARG A 106 -3.36 18.14 -0.20
N SER A 107 -4.08 18.93 -0.99
CA SER A 107 -3.64 19.23 -2.36
C SER A 107 -2.25 19.87 -2.35
N GLY A 108 -1.42 19.42 -3.27
CA GLY A 108 -0.07 19.92 -3.50
C GLY A 108 0.37 19.61 -4.92
N THR A 109 1.65 19.36 -5.13
CA THR A 109 2.24 19.09 -6.45
C THR A 109 2.20 17.62 -6.86
N ALA A 110 1.44 16.78 -6.16
CA ALA A 110 1.44 15.33 -6.37
C ALA A 110 0.99 14.89 -7.78
N CYS A 111 0.08 15.65 -8.43
CA CYS A 111 -0.28 15.41 -9.83
C CYS A 111 0.89 15.68 -10.82
N ASP A 112 1.87 16.49 -10.41
CA ASP A 112 2.97 16.95 -11.24
C ASP A 112 4.27 16.15 -10.99
N ASP A 113 4.25 15.10 -10.17
CA ASP A 113 5.44 14.29 -9.86
C ASP A 113 5.88 13.47 -11.09
N PRO A 114 6.99 13.83 -11.76
CA PRO A 114 7.45 13.12 -12.95
C PRO A 114 7.96 11.71 -12.63
N ASN A 115 8.29 11.43 -11.37
CA ASN A 115 8.88 10.16 -10.94
C ASN A 115 7.84 9.14 -10.51
N PHE A 116 6.57 9.53 -10.35
CA PHE A 116 5.53 8.63 -9.88
C PHE A 116 5.43 7.34 -10.71
N LYS A 117 5.56 7.43 -12.03
CA LYS A 117 5.52 6.26 -12.94
C LYS A 117 6.67 5.27 -12.74
N GLN A 118 7.80 5.71 -12.18
CA GLN A 118 8.97 4.86 -11.92
C GLN A 118 8.99 4.31 -10.49
N LEU A 119 8.28 4.97 -9.58
CA LEU A 119 8.18 4.63 -8.18
C LEU A 119 7.43 3.30 -8.01
N ILE A 120 8.06 2.34 -7.32
CA ILE A 120 7.44 1.08 -6.89
C ILE A 120 6.72 1.29 -5.57
N LEU A 121 7.41 1.93 -4.62
CA LEU A 121 6.94 2.19 -3.27
C LEU A 121 7.58 3.48 -2.77
N ARG A 122 6.81 4.29 -2.05
CA ARG A 122 7.36 5.29 -1.12
C ARG A 122 6.92 4.95 0.29
N ALA A 123 7.81 5.13 1.24
CA ALA A 123 7.51 5.11 2.67
C ALA A 123 8.17 6.31 3.34
N ALA A 124 7.53 6.92 4.34
CA ALA A 124 8.08 8.04 5.08
C ALA A 124 7.55 8.07 6.49
N GLY A 125 8.30 8.68 7.40
CA GLY A 125 7.89 8.86 8.79
C GLY A 125 8.60 10.04 9.44
N HIS A 126 8.14 10.33 10.66
CA HIS A 126 8.48 11.53 11.42
C HIS A 126 9.10 11.17 12.77
N GLY A 127 9.93 12.08 13.30
CA GLY A 127 10.53 11.98 14.63
C GLY A 127 11.52 10.81 14.82
N PRO A 128 12.63 10.72 14.07
CA PRO A 128 13.20 11.72 13.13
C PRO A 128 12.63 11.64 11.71
N GLU A 129 12.86 12.67 10.89
CA GLU A 129 12.39 12.65 9.49
C GLU A 129 13.14 11.61 8.66
N TRP A 130 12.38 10.77 7.95
CA TRP A 130 12.92 9.84 6.98
C TRP A 130 11.97 9.61 5.80
N ASN A 131 12.54 9.35 4.62
CA ASN A 131 11.80 9.04 3.40
C ASN A 131 12.56 7.99 2.59
N VAL A 132 11.85 6.95 2.17
CA VAL A 132 12.36 5.89 1.30
C VAL A 132 11.62 5.91 -0.03
N LYS A 133 12.37 5.93 -1.12
CA LYS A 133 11.85 5.75 -2.49
C LYS A 133 12.44 4.49 -3.08
N VAL A 134 11.57 3.61 -3.56
CA VAL A 134 11.93 2.34 -4.18
C VAL A 134 11.62 2.39 -5.66
N SER A 135 12.56 1.98 -6.49
CA SER A 135 12.41 1.88 -7.94
C SER A 135 13.18 0.68 -8.47
N GLY A 136 13.05 0.37 -9.76
CA GLY A 136 13.86 -0.67 -10.41
C GLY A 136 15.38 -0.42 -10.37
N LYS A 137 15.84 0.78 -9.98
CA LYS A 137 17.26 1.11 -9.82
C LYS A 137 17.81 0.86 -8.40
N GLY A 138 16.93 0.54 -7.45
CA GLY A 138 17.29 0.39 -6.05
C GLY A 138 16.43 1.24 -5.11
N LEU A 139 16.89 1.32 -3.87
CA LEU A 139 16.25 1.99 -2.75
C LEU A 139 17.08 3.22 -2.37
N VAL A 140 16.43 4.38 -2.28
CA VAL A 140 17.04 5.64 -1.82
C VAL A 140 16.41 6.06 -0.50
N ILE A 141 17.23 6.26 0.53
CA ILE A 141 16.83 6.67 1.89
C ILE A 141 17.33 8.08 2.14
N ASP A 142 16.41 9.01 2.32
CA ASP A 142 16.65 10.35 2.83
C ASP A 142 16.39 10.35 4.34
N ARG A 143 17.31 10.92 5.13
CA ARG A 143 17.20 11.04 6.59
C ARG A 143 17.62 12.43 7.02
N GLU A 144 16.99 12.94 8.06
CA GLU A 144 17.31 14.26 8.61
C GLU A 144 18.80 14.40 8.93
N GLY A 145 19.43 15.44 8.39
CA GLY A 145 20.84 15.75 8.64
C GLY A 145 21.85 14.77 8.05
N GLN A 146 21.44 13.81 7.21
CA GLN A 146 22.33 12.79 6.64
C GLN A 146 22.29 12.81 5.10
N PRO A 147 23.41 12.47 4.42
CA PRO A 147 23.40 12.29 2.97
C PRO A 147 22.43 11.17 2.54
N PRO A 148 21.79 11.29 1.36
CA PRO A 148 20.97 10.23 0.81
C PRO A 148 21.75 8.91 0.67
N LEU A 149 21.16 7.81 1.15
CA LEU A 149 21.73 6.48 1.08
C LEU A 149 21.03 5.68 -0.02
N ALA A 150 21.75 5.41 -1.11
CA ALA A 150 21.28 4.60 -2.23
C ALA A 150 21.87 3.19 -2.14
N VAL A 151 21.02 2.17 -2.15
CA VAL A 151 21.42 0.76 -2.01
C VAL A 151 20.61 -0.15 -2.94
N PRO A 152 21.18 -1.28 -3.41
CA PRO A 152 20.38 -2.34 -4.01
C PRO A 152 19.48 -2.98 -2.94
N TYR A 153 18.44 -3.70 -3.34
CA TYR A 153 17.57 -4.41 -2.40
C TYR A 153 17.13 -5.77 -2.92
N VAL A 154 16.75 -6.65 -1.99
CA VAL A 154 16.02 -7.88 -2.26
C VAL A 154 14.63 -7.75 -1.65
N GLU A 155 13.60 -8.16 -2.39
CA GLU A 155 12.22 -8.18 -1.89
C GLU A 155 11.85 -9.60 -1.44
N GLU A 156 11.35 -9.73 -0.21
CA GLU A 156 10.81 -10.96 0.34
C GLU A 156 9.31 -10.78 0.65
N GLN A 157 8.48 -11.69 0.14
CA GLN A 157 7.04 -11.69 0.36
C GLN A 157 6.69 -12.51 1.61
N LEU A 158 5.89 -11.94 2.51
CA LEU A 158 5.60 -12.48 3.85
C LEU A 158 4.14 -12.97 4.01
N GLY A 159 3.38 -12.96 2.91
CA GLY A 159 1.95 -13.29 2.90
C GLY A 159 1.05 -12.11 3.28
N ASP A 160 -0.24 -12.21 2.94
CA ASP A 160 -1.28 -11.19 3.19
C ASP A 160 -0.91 -9.78 2.69
N GLY A 161 -0.16 -9.70 1.58
CA GLY A 161 0.33 -8.44 1.02
C GLY A 161 1.46 -7.77 1.82
N ARG A 162 1.96 -8.39 2.89
CA ARG A 162 3.14 -7.93 3.62
C ARG A 162 4.41 -8.32 2.89
N PHE A 163 5.41 -7.46 2.92
CA PHE A 163 6.71 -7.72 2.32
C PHE A 163 7.82 -6.96 3.04
N ASN A 164 9.05 -7.40 2.83
CA ASN A 164 10.27 -6.76 3.33
C ASN A 164 11.19 -6.45 2.16
N LEU A 165 11.78 -5.25 2.14
CA LEU A 165 12.88 -4.90 1.25
C LEU A 165 14.16 -4.82 2.07
N SER A 166 15.13 -5.70 1.81
CA SER A 166 16.36 -5.78 2.59
C SER A 166 17.61 -5.45 1.77
N SER A 167 18.62 -4.91 2.44
CA SER A 167 19.94 -4.65 1.87
C SER A 167 21.04 -4.83 2.90
N GLU A 168 22.14 -5.45 2.50
CA GLU A 168 23.40 -5.45 3.24
C GLU A 168 24.45 -4.76 2.40
N ALA A 169 24.49 -3.43 2.48
CA ALA A 169 25.37 -2.58 1.69
C ALA A 169 25.96 -1.49 2.57
N ASN A 170 27.14 -0.97 2.18
CA ASN A 170 27.82 0.11 2.90
C ASN A 170 28.03 -0.16 4.40
N ASN A 171 28.27 -1.43 4.76
CA ASN A 171 28.43 -1.90 6.14
C ASN A 171 27.20 -1.67 7.04
N GLN A 172 26.00 -1.56 6.44
CA GLN A 172 24.74 -1.42 7.16
C GLN A 172 23.78 -2.52 6.76
N ARG A 173 22.98 -2.97 7.72
CA ARG A 173 21.81 -3.82 7.47
C ARG A 173 20.56 -2.96 7.45
N ILE A 174 19.90 -2.94 6.30
CA ILE A 174 18.71 -2.13 6.03
C ILE A 174 17.54 -3.06 5.77
N GLU A 175 16.41 -2.78 6.40
CA GLU A 175 15.14 -3.47 6.16
C GLU A 175 14.02 -2.44 6.08
N LEU A 176 13.12 -2.59 5.11
CA LEU A 176 11.87 -1.84 5.03
C LEU A 176 10.72 -2.83 5.06
N TRP A 177 10.10 -2.95 6.22
CA TRP A 177 8.92 -3.79 6.43
C TRP A 177 7.67 -3.02 6.05
N VAL A 178 6.82 -3.60 5.21
CA VAL A 178 5.61 -2.96 4.69
C VAL A 178 4.42 -3.89 4.89
N ALA A 179 3.31 -3.33 5.35
CA ALA A 179 2.06 -4.05 5.52
C ALA A 179 0.87 -3.25 4.97
N PRO A 180 -0.13 -3.91 4.34
CA PRO A 180 -1.34 -3.27 3.83
C PRO A 180 -2.28 -2.92 4.97
N GLN A 181 -1.89 -1.91 5.74
CA GLN A 181 -2.64 -1.40 6.88
C GLN A 181 -2.79 0.11 6.74
N ARG A 182 -4.03 0.60 6.87
CA ARG A 182 -4.33 2.02 6.87
C ARG A 182 -3.44 2.75 7.88
N CYS A 183 -2.72 3.77 7.41
CA CYS A 183 -1.78 4.56 8.18
C CYS A 183 -2.12 6.04 8.02
N VAL A 184 -2.21 6.76 9.15
CA VAL A 184 -2.40 8.21 9.17
C VAL A 184 -1.08 8.84 9.56
N ASP A 185 -0.57 9.70 8.68
CA ASP A 185 0.62 10.48 8.92
C ASP A 185 0.34 11.51 10.03
N SER A 186 1.06 11.42 11.15
CA SER A 186 0.76 12.24 12.33
C SER A 186 1.12 13.72 12.16
N SER A 187 1.97 14.06 11.19
CA SER A 187 2.42 15.43 10.94
C SER A 187 1.47 16.15 9.99
N THR A 188 1.01 15.45 8.94
CA THR A 188 0.21 16.04 7.86
C THR A 188 -1.27 15.68 7.91
N GLY A 189 -1.63 14.62 8.65
CA GLY A 189 -2.95 14.00 8.65
C GLY A 189 -3.24 13.14 7.41
N SER A 190 -2.30 13.05 6.47
CA SER A 190 -2.47 12.30 5.22
C SER A 190 -2.71 10.82 5.50
N VAL A 191 -3.58 10.19 4.72
CA VAL A 191 -3.91 8.77 4.90
C VAL A 191 -3.33 7.98 3.75
N GLN A 192 -2.62 6.91 4.09
CA GLN A 192 -1.98 5.99 3.15
C GLN A 192 -2.48 4.57 3.44
N HIS A 193 -2.56 3.72 2.42
CA HIS A 193 -3.05 2.35 2.58
C HIS A 193 -2.04 1.37 3.21
N MET A 194 -0.80 1.78 3.44
CA MET A 194 0.22 0.94 4.07
C MET A 194 0.90 1.61 5.26
N SER A 195 1.24 0.78 6.24
CA SER A 195 2.20 1.10 7.29
C SER A 195 3.59 0.62 6.88
N ALA A 196 4.61 1.35 7.29
CA ALA A 196 6.00 1.02 7.00
C ALA A 196 6.88 1.12 8.26
N GLU A 197 7.88 0.26 8.34
CA GLU A 197 8.92 0.28 9.36
C GLU A 197 10.29 0.18 8.71
N LEU A 198 11.06 1.27 8.79
CA LEU A 198 12.45 1.31 8.38
C LEU A 198 13.32 0.85 9.54
N ARG A 199 14.18 -0.13 9.29
CA ARG A 199 15.21 -0.59 10.23
C ARG A 199 16.58 -0.39 9.62
N ILE A 200 17.44 0.34 10.32
CA ILE A 200 18.85 0.48 9.96
C ILE A 200 19.67 0.05 11.17
N ASP A 201 20.41 -1.05 11.00
CA ASP A 201 21.23 -1.67 12.06
C ASP A 201 20.40 -1.96 13.33
N GLY A 202 19.14 -2.37 13.14
CA GLY A 202 18.18 -2.67 14.21
C GLY A 202 17.42 -1.46 14.76
N ASN A 203 17.77 -0.23 14.39
CA ASN A 203 17.05 0.96 14.83
C ASN A 203 15.76 1.14 14.03
N VAL A 204 14.63 1.07 14.74
CA VAL A 204 13.29 1.07 14.16
C VAL A 204 12.75 2.49 14.04
N GLN A 205 12.24 2.84 12.86
CA GLN A 205 11.50 4.07 12.60
C GLN A 205 10.21 3.74 11.85
N ARG A 206 9.08 4.24 12.35
CA ARG A 206 7.75 3.93 11.83
C ARG A 206 7.21 5.06 10.98
N GLY A 207 6.34 4.70 10.05
CA GLY A 207 5.79 5.63 9.09
C GLY A 207 4.68 5.02 8.25
N CYS A 208 4.27 5.76 7.23
CA CYS A 208 3.25 5.37 6.29
C CYS A 208 3.87 5.15 4.90
N GLY A 209 3.23 4.33 4.07
CA GLY A 209 3.69 4.05 2.72
C GLY A 209 2.57 3.88 1.71
N TYR A 210 2.93 4.04 0.44
CA TYR A 210 2.05 3.80 -0.69
C TYR A 210 2.83 3.26 -1.90
N PHE A 211 2.20 2.39 -2.68
CA PHE A 211 2.72 1.95 -3.97
C PHE A 211 2.80 3.12 -4.95
N GLY A 212 3.88 3.21 -5.70
CA GLY A 212 3.97 4.16 -6.81
C GLY A 212 3.34 3.62 -8.09
N GLY A 213 3.50 4.34 -9.20
CA GLY A 213 2.87 4.03 -10.48
C GLY A 213 3.46 2.83 -11.22
N SER A 214 4.63 2.32 -10.83
CA SER A 214 5.20 1.11 -11.44
C SER A 214 4.70 -0.18 -10.79
N ARG A 215 3.98 -0.09 -9.66
CA ARG A 215 3.34 -1.22 -8.98
C ARG A 215 1.83 -1.05 -8.99
N ASN A 216 1.12 -2.06 -9.49
CA ASN A 216 -0.33 -1.98 -9.77
C ASN A 216 -1.14 -2.98 -8.94
N ASP A 217 -0.56 -3.42 -7.82
CA ASP A 217 -1.16 -4.39 -6.89
C ASP A 217 -2.39 -3.82 -6.17
#